data_AF-A0A9N9N4K8-F1
#
_entry.id   AF-A0A9N9N4K8-F1
#
_cell.length_a   1.000
_cell.length_b   1.000
_cell.length_c   1.000
_cell.angle_alpha   90.00
_cell.angle_beta   90.00
_cell.angle_gamma   90.00
#
_symmetry.space_group_name_H-M   'P 1'
#
loop_
_entity.id
_entity.type
_entity.pdbx_description
1 polymer ?
#
loop_
_entity_poly.entity_id
_entity_poly.type
_entity_poly.pdbx_seq_one_letter_code
_entity_poly.pdbx_strand_id
1 'polypeptide(L)'
;MTPEPQIIGHHIKFANTLIGTFKKACWHIPEIVGATALALVGIGMAGIGLYNYDKNDGDNREYKWVYTVVRSTDPRACKLKNPVYTQY
;
A
#
# COMPACT_ATOMS: atom_id res chain seq x y z
N MET A 1 -29.95 -6.49 8.30
CA MET A 1 -30.09 -7.53 7.26
C MET A 1 -29.72 -6.94 5.91
N THR A 2 -28.74 -7.50 5.20
CA THR A 2 -28.60 -7.22 3.77
C THR A 2 -29.77 -7.90 3.05
N PRO A 3 -30.54 -7.20 2.20
CA PRO A 3 -31.63 -7.85 1.49
C PRO A 3 -31.05 -8.93 0.59
N GLU A 4 -31.58 -10.14 0.71
CA GLU A 4 -31.21 -11.25 -0.16
C GLU A 4 -31.58 -10.91 -1.60
N PRO A 5 -30.76 -11.29 -2.59
CA PRO A 5 -31.09 -11.07 -3.99
C PRO A 5 -32.40 -11.78 -4.30
N GLN A 6 -33.42 -11.02 -4.67
CA GLN A 6 -34.72 -11.60 -5.02
C GLN A 6 -34.69 -12.02 -6.48
N ILE A 7 -34.96 -13.31 -6.72
CA ILE A 7 -35.15 -13.85 -8.06
C ILE A 7 -36.60 -13.59 -8.45
N ILE A 8 -36.81 -12.69 -9.41
CA ILE A 8 -38.14 -12.37 -9.94
C ILE A 8 -38.14 -12.82 -11.40
N GLY A 9 -38.68 -14.02 -11.66
CA GLY A 9 -38.61 -14.64 -12.98
C GLY A 9 -37.16 -14.90 -13.40
N HIS A 10 -36.78 -14.46 -14.61
CA HIS A 10 -35.40 -14.63 -15.13
C HIS A 10 -34.42 -13.54 -14.61
N HIS A 11 -34.89 -12.52 -13.88
CA HIS A 11 -34.04 -11.41 -13.45
C HIS A 11 -33.73 -11.44 -11.95
N ILE A 12 -32.47 -11.19 -11.62
CA ILE A 12 -31.99 -11.05 -10.24
C ILE A 12 -32.02 -9.55 -9.88
N LYS A 13 -32.85 -9.17 -8.91
CA LYS A 13 -32.91 -7.79 -8.40
C LYS A 13 -32.09 -7.65 -7.12
N PHE A 14 -31.26 -6.62 -7.09
CA PHE A 14 -30.51 -6.19 -5.91
C PHE A 14 -31.13 -4.90 -5.35
N ALA A 15 -30.99 -4.66 -4.06
CA ALA A 15 -31.47 -3.42 -3.46
C ALA A 15 -30.66 -2.21 -3.95
N ASN A 16 -31.31 -1.05 -4.05
CA ASN A 16 -30.69 0.23 -4.43
C ASN A 16 -29.93 0.87 -3.25
N THR A 17 -29.13 0.06 -2.54
CA THR A 17 -28.26 0.51 -1.45
C THR A 17 -26.80 0.31 -1.85
N LEU A 18 -25.88 1.03 -1.21
CA LEU A 18 -24.44 0.93 -1.52
C LEU A 18 -23.94 -0.53 -1.41
N ILE A 19 -24.41 -1.25 -0.39
CA ILE A 19 -24.11 -2.68 -0.18
C ILE A 19 -24.77 -3.54 -1.27
N GLY A 20 -26.00 -3.21 -1.70
CA GLY A 20 -26.69 -3.91 -2.79
C GLY A 20 -25.99 -3.75 -4.14
N THR A 21 -25.47 -2.56 -4.43
CA THR A 21 -24.68 -2.28 -5.63
C THR A 21 -23.34 -3.02 -5.60
N PHE A 22 -22.65 -3.05 -4.46
CA PHE A 22 -21.42 -3.84 -4.33
C PHE A 22 -21.68 -5.33 -4.52
N LYS A 23 -22.74 -5.87 -3.89
CA LYS A 23 -23.14 -7.28 -4.06
C LYS A 23 -23.49 -7.61 -5.51
N LYS A 24 -24.13 -6.68 -6.24
CA LYS A 24 -24.39 -6.78 -7.68
C LYS A 24 -23.08 -6.81 -8.48
N ALA A 25 -22.12 -5.96 -8.15
CA ALA A 25 -20.82 -5.92 -8.81
C ALA A 25 -20.04 -7.23 -8.62
N CYS A 26 -20.00 -7.77 -7.39
CA CYS A 26 -19.39 -9.07 -7.11
C CYS A 26 -20.07 -10.22 -7.88
N TRP A 27 -21.37 -10.13 -8.11
CA TRP A 27 -22.13 -11.16 -8.81
C TRP A 27 -21.95 -11.11 -10.33
N HIS A 28 -21.93 -9.92 -10.93
CA HIS A 28 -21.83 -9.78 -12.39
C HIS A 28 -20.39 -9.79 -12.91
N ILE A 29 -19.44 -9.19 -12.20
CA ILE A 29 -18.07 -9.01 -12.70
C ILE A 29 -17.05 -9.29 -11.59
N PRO A 30 -16.96 -10.55 -11.12
CA PRO A 30 -16.13 -10.91 -9.97
C PRO A 30 -14.63 -10.65 -10.22
N GLU A 31 -14.15 -10.83 -11.46
CA GLU A 31 -12.74 -10.66 -11.80
C GLU A 31 -12.26 -9.21 -11.61
N ILE A 32 -13.06 -8.23 -12.06
CA ILE A 32 -12.71 -6.82 -11.92
C ILE A 32 -12.78 -6.39 -10.46
N VAL A 33 -13.79 -6.85 -9.71
CA VAL A 33 -13.89 -6.56 -8.26
C VAL A 33 -12.70 -7.17 -7.50
N GLY A 34 -12.28 -8.39 -7.84
CA GLY A 34 -11.11 -9.02 -7.25
C GLY A 34 -9.81 -8.29 -7.59
N ALA A 35 -9.61 -7.94 -8.87
CA ALA A 35 -8.42 -7.23 -9.35
C ALA A 35 -8.30 -5.84 -8.70
N THR A 36 -9.41 -5.10 -8.60
CA THR A 36 -9.43 -3.78 -7.94
C THR A 36 -9.17 -3.88 -6.45
N ALA A 37 -9.72 -4.88 -5.75
CA ALA A 37 -9.42 -5.12 -4.35
C ALA A 37 -7.93 -5.41 -4.14
N LEU A 38 -7.32 -6.26 -4.97
CA LEU A 38 -5.89 -6.55 -4.92
C LEU A 38 -5.03 -5.32 -5.24
N ALA A 39 -5.42 -4.51 -6.21
CA ALA A 39 -4.73 -3.26 -6.53
C ALA A 39 -4.74 -2.30 -5.33
N LEU A 40 -5.88 -2.14 -4.65
CA LEU A 40 -5.99 -1.31 -3.45
C LEU A 40 -5.12 -1.85 -2.30
N VAL A 41 -5.10 -3.16 -2.10
CA VAL A 41 -4.23 -3.81 -1.11
C VAL A 41 -2.74 -3.56 -1.44
N GLY A 42 -2.36 -3.67 -2.71
CA GLY A 42 -1.00 -3.38 -3.16
C GLY A 42 -0.59 -1.93 -2.90
N ILE A 43 -1.47 -0.97 -3.19
CA ILE A 43 -1.24 0.46 -2.88
C ILE A 43 -1.12 0.67 -1.37
N GLY A 44 -1.97 0.02 -0.58
CA GLY A 44 -1.90 0.08 0.89
C GLY A 44 -0.56 -0.43 1.43
N MET A 45 -0.10 -1.60 0.95
CA MET A 45 1.20 -2.15 1.33
C MET A 45 2.37 -1.25 0.91
N ALA A 46 2.32 -0.69 -0.30
CA ALA A 46 3.34 0.25 -0.77
C ALA A 46 3.41 1.51 0.10
N GLY A 47 2.25 2.06 0.48
CA GLY A 47 2.18 3.22 1.38
C GLY A 47 2.75 2.93 2.77
N ILE A 48 2.42 1.77 3.36
CA ILE A 48 2.96 1.34 4.65
C ILE A 48 4.47 1.13 4.57
N GLY A 49 4.96 0.50 3.50
CA GLY A 49 6.38 0.30 3.25
C GLY A 49 7.14 1.62 3.17
N LEU A 50 6.60 2.59 2.42
CA LEU A 50 7.21 3.93 2.29
C LEU A 50 7.21 4.68 3.63
N TYR A 51 6.11 4.64 4.38
CA TYR A 51 6.01 5.28 5.69
C TYR A 51 7.04 4.71 6.67
N ASN A 52 7.16 3.38 6.72
CA ASN A 52 8.13 2.72 7.59
C ASN A 52 9.57 3.00 7.16
N TYR A 53 9.84 3.06 5.86
CA TYR A 53 11.15 3.43 5.32
C TYR A 53 11.54 4.85 5.71
N ASP A 54 10.65 5.83 5.51
CA ASP A 54 10.93 7.22 5.86
C ASP A 54 11.15 7.40 7.37
N LYS A 55 10.32 6.74 8.19
CA LYS A 55 10.43 6.82 9.65
C LYS A 55 11.72 6.20 10.20
N ASN A 56 12.14 5.05 9.67
CA ASN A 56 13.25 4.28 10.25
C ASN A 56 14.60 4.53 9.58
N ASP A 57 14.58 4.87 8.28
CA ASP A 57 15.75 4.93 7.40
C ASP A 57 15.79 6.22 6.56
N GLY A 58 14.96 7.23 6.87
CA GLY A 58 14.93 8.51 6.17
C GLY A 58 16.28 9.24 6.11
N ASP A 59 17.10 9.08 7.16
CA ASP A 59 18.48 9.60 7.26
C ASP A 59 19.54 8.60 6.74
N ASN A 60 19.19 7.33 6.51
CA ASN A 60 20.09 6.29 5.99
C ASN A 60 19.53 5.71 4.68
N ARG A 61 19.22 6.58 3.70
CA ARG A 61 18.85 6.14 2.35
C ARG A 61 20.04 5.40 1.76
N GLU A 62 20.02 4.07 1.87
CA GLU A 62 21.13 3.15 1.60
C GLU A 62 21.83 3.46 0.26
N TYR A 63 21.05 3.83 -0.76
CA TYR A 63 21.56 4.18 -2.09
C TYR A 63 22.20 5.57 -2.22
N LYS A 64 22.02 6.48 -1.26
CA LYS A 64 22.61 7.84 -1.30
C LYS A 64 23.94 7.89 -0.56
N TRP A 65 24.11 7.11 0.50
CA TRP A 65 25.28 7.24 1.40
C TRP A 65 26.50 6.41 1.00
N VAL A 66 26.36 5.39 0.16
CA VAL A 66 27.52 4.63 -0.38
C VAL A 66 28.53 5.55 -1.11
N TYR A 67 28.05 6.65 -1.71
CA TYR A 67 28.89 7.62 -2.43
C TYR A 67 28.95 9.00 -1.78
N THR A 68 28.31 9.20 -0.62
CA THR A 68 28.32 10.51 0.05
C THR A 68 29.33 10.49 1.17
N VAL A 69 30.43 11.23 1.00
CA VAL A 69 31.38 11.48 2.08
C VAL A 69 30.72 12.39 3.12
N VAL A 70 30.50 11.88 4.33
CA VAL A 70 29.94 12.64 5.44
C VAL A 70 31.05 13.08 6.36
N ARG A 71 31.04 14.36 6.75
CA ARG A 71 32.00 14.87 7.72
C ARG A 71 31.71 14.27 9.10
N SER A 72 32.73 13.76 9.77
CA SER A 72 32.61 13.12 11.09
C SER A 72 32.01 14.02 12.18
N THR A 73 32.08 15.34 12.01
CA THR A 73 31.56 16.33 12.97
C THR A 73 30.11 16.74 12.69
N ASP A 74 29.48 16.26 11.61
CA ASP A 74 28.09 16.61 11.32
C ASP A 74 27.16 15.87 12.31
N PRO A 75 26.24 16.55 13.02
CA PRO A 75 25.29 15.90 13.93
C PRO A 75 24.43 14.81 13.25
N ARG A 76 24.25 14.88 11.93
CA ARG A 76 23.51 13.89 11.13
C ARG A 76 24.32 12.62 10.87
N ALA A 77 25.65 12.67 10.97
CA ALA A 77 26.51 11.49 10.80
C ALA A 77 26.21 10.42 11.87
N CYS A 78 25.83 10.83 13.08
CA CYS A 78 25.49 9.92 14.18
C CYS A 78 24.24 9.07 13.94
N LYS A 79 23.42 9.44 12.95
CA LYS A 79 22.17 8.73 12.64
C LYS A 79 22.34 7.66 11.56
N LEU A 80 23.53 7.55 10.97
CA LEU A 80 23.86 6.52 10.00
C LEU A 80 24.05 5.19 10.73
N LYS A 81 23.28 4.16 10.33
CA LYS A 81 23.32 2.84 10.97
C LYS A 81 24.47 1.94 10.47
N ASN A 82 24.99 2.16 9.26
CA ASN A 82 26.08 1.38 8.64
C ASN A 82 27.02 2.26 7.78
N PRO A 83 27.86 3.10 8.38
CA PRO A 83 28.86 3.86 7.62
C PRO A 83 29.99 2.93 7.13
N VAL A 84 30.35 3.04 5.85
CA VAL A 84 31.59 2.44 5.32
C VAL A 84 32.74 3.40 5.61
N TYR A 85 33.69 2.98 6.43
CA TYR A 85 34.88 3.78 6.73
C TYR A 85 35.91 3.62 5.62
N THR A 86 36.11 4.66 4.82
CA THR A 86 37.25 4.73 3.90
C THR A 86 38.50 5.09 4.70
N GLN A 87 39.47 4.19 4.75
CA GLN A 87 40.81 4.47 5.27
C GLN A 87 41.50 5.37 4.23
N TYR A 88 41.76 6.63 4.58
CA TYR A 88 42.67 7.50 3.83
C TYR A 88 44.06 7.44 4.46
#